data_AF-A0A1M6F967-F1
#
_entry.id   AF-A0A1M6F967-F1
#
_cell.length_a   1.000
_cell.length_b   1.000
_cell.length_c   1.000
_cell.angle_alpha   90.00
_cell.angle_beta   90.00
_cell.angle_gamma   90.00
#
_symmetry.space_group_name_H-M   'P 1'
#
loop_
_entity.id
_entity.type
_entity.pdbx_description
1 polymer ?
#
loop_
_entity_poly.entity_id
_entity_poly.type
_entity_poly.pdbx_seq_one_letter_code
_entity_poly.pdbx_strand_id
1 'polypeptide(L)'
;MLSSFFSKSKPINYVVVALYMFLLYGIAHYKKGIVLESKEIFLLIIGLAFYILPMLLLNFILQRNDITEKGSYTILIYGFLTGVLPHALTDINVLLASGFILVGFRNVIRLRNEKEIKAKILNASLCIGLASLAYFWSIAFIVLVYVGVLYFDSKNYRNWIIPIIGVLTIYLFANCFTLLFYDSFYNYSEYLDVASLSFQNYLVKDQLFSLGTLSICILFFLALYLIKYSRKAANIKPVLRLIIAYLVIAVGIAVIAPAKNTSEVFFLCIPLAIMGTTYLEMNYNMLAKEINIWVFLLIPFTMLLF
;
A
#
# COMPACT_ATOMS: atom_id res chain seq x y z
N MET A 1 -14.46 -21.51 -13.26
CA MET A 1 -15.14 -20.37 -13.89
C MET A 1 -14.64 -19.02 -13.39
N LEU A 2 -14.63 -18.71 -12.08
CA LEU A 2 -14.08 -17.42 -11.58
C LEU A 2 -12.55 -17.36 -11.65
N SER A 3 -11.86 -18.45 -11.35
CA SER A 3 -10.40 -18.53 -11.52
C SER A 3 -9.97 -18.25 -12.97
N SER A 4 -10.67 -18.83 -13.95
CA SER A 4 -10.44 -18.57 -15.39
C SER A 4 -10.84 -17.18 -15.85
N PHE A 5 -11.72 -16.49 -15.12
CA PHE A 5 -12.09 -15.10 -15.39
C PHE A 5 -10.94 -14.17 -15.01
N PHE A 6 -10.41 -14.31 -13.79
CA PHE A 6 -9.32 -13.47 -13.27
C PHE A 6 -7.93 -13.83 -13.82
N SER A 7 -7.74 -15.02 -14.38
CA SER A 7 -6.46 -15.39 -15.03
C SER A 7 -6.18 -14.58 -16.29
N LYS A 8 -7.19 -13.98 -16.91
CA LYS A 8 -7.05 -13.12 -18.08
C LYS A 8 -7.11 -11.64 -17.64
N SER A 9 -6.25 -10.78 -18.18
CA SER A 9 -6.33 -9.33 -17.96
C SER A 9 -7.39 -8.68 -18.87
N LYS A 10 -8.67 -8.99 -18.66
CA LYS A 10 -9.78 -8.35 -19.39
C LYS A 10 -10.22 -7.06 -18.70
N PRO A 11 -10.56 -5.98 -19.44
CA PRO A 11 -11.07 -4.73 -18.86
C PRO A 11 -12.25 -4.92 -17.91
N ILE A 12 -13.12 -5.90 -18.22
CA ILE A 12 -14.29 -6.23 -17.39
C ILE A 12 -13.93 -6.72 -15.98
N ASN A 13 -12.73 -7.27 -15.77
CA ASN A 13 -12.30 -7.69 -14.45
C ASN A 13 -11.96 -6.49 -13.55
N TYR A 14 -11.44 -5.41 -14.14
CA TYR A 14 -11.13 -4.16 -13.43
C TYR A 14 -12.44 -3.48 -13.00
N VAL A 15 -13.35 -3.31 -13.96
CA VAL A 15 -14.82 -3.48 -13.84
C VAL A 15 -15.35 -3.90 -12.46
N VAL A 16 -15.47 -5.22 -12.37
CA VAL A 16 -16.06 -5.95 -11.25
C VAL A 16 -15.35 -5.66 -9.93
N VAL A 17 -14.02 -5.60 -9.92
CA VAL A 17 -13.27 -5.37 -8.67
C VAL A 17 -13.40 -3.92 -8.20
N ALA A 18 -13.48 -2.94 -9.11
CA ALA A 18 -13.74 -1.55 -8.74
C ALA A 18 -15.14 -1.40 -8.13
N LEU A 19 -16.15 -2.08 -8.67
CA LEU A 19 -17.49 -2.15 -8.07
C LEU A 19 -17.47 -2.82 -6.70
N TYR A 20 -16.72 -3.92 -6.55
CA TYR A 20 -16.52 -4.59 -5.27
C TYR A 20 -15.90 -3.64 -4.22
N MET A 21 -14.82 -2.94 -4.57
CA MET A 21 -14.19 -1.95 -3.70
C MET A 21 -15.12 -0.78 -3.38
N PHE A 22 -15.88 -0.29 -4.37
CA PHE A 22 -16.88 0.76 -4.16
C PHE A 22 -17.92 0.36 -3.09
N LEU A 23 -18.45 -0.87 -3.17
CA LEU A 23 -19.39 -1.39 -2.19
C LEU A 23 -18.78 -1.46 -0.79
N LEU A 24 -17.56 -1.98 -0.65
CA LEU A 24 -16.86 -2.06 0.64
C LEU A 24 -16.67 -0.67 1.27
N TYR A 25 -16.28 0.32 0.47
CA TYR A 25 -16.10 1.70 0.92
C TYR A 25 -17.43 2.33 1.38
N GLY A 26 -18.51 2.10 0.61
CA GLY A 26 -19.84 2.56 0.98
C GLY A 26 -20.31 1.98 2.33
N ILE A 27 -20.11 0.67 2.55
CA ILE A 27 -20.46 0.01 3.82
C ILE A 27 -19.62 0.55 4.98
N ALA A 28 -18.31 0.75 4.77
CA ALA A 28 -17.41 1.29 5.81
C ALA A 28 -17.84 2.70 6.27
N HIS A 29 -18.16 3.59 5.33
CA HIS A 29 -18.66 4.93 5.65
C HIS A 29 -20.06 4.92 6.27
N TYR A 30 -20.91 3.98 5.86
CA TYR A 30 -22.23 3.79 6.48
C TYR A 30 -22.11 3.38 7.96
N LYS A 31 -21.21 2.44 8.30
CA LYS A 31 -20.97 2.00 9.70
C LYS A 31 -20.42 3.13 10.59
N LYS A 32 -19.63 4.05 10.03
CA LYS A 32 -19.08 5.22 10.76
C LYS A 32 -20.13 6.32 11.01
N GLY A 33 -21.22 6.34 10.23
CA GLY A 33 -22.21 7.41 10.21
C GLY A 33 -21.84 8.49 9.19
N ILE A 34 -22.66 8.65 8.17
CA ILE A 34 -22.42 9.61 7.09
C ILE A 34 -22.95 10.98 7.52
N VAL A 35 -22.06 11.98 7.57
CA VAL A 35 -22.44 13.38 7.73
C VAL A 35 -22.59 14.00 6.35
N LEU A 36 -23.79 14.48 6.02
CA LEU A 36 -24.13 15.03 4.70
C LEU A 36 -23.81 16.53 4.61
N GLU A 37 -22.55 16.89 4.86
CA GLU A 37 -22.05 18.24 4.60
C GLU A 37 -21.30 18.30 3.26
N SER A 38 -21.35 19.45 2.58
CA SER A 38 -20.72 19.63 1.25
C SER A 38 -19.22 19.33 1.26
N LYS A 39 -18.53 19.69 2.36
CA LYS A 39 -17.10 19.42 2.56
C LYS A 39 -16.81 17.93 2.74
N GLU A 40 -17.64 17.23 3.52
CA GLU A 40 -17.52 15.80 3.77
C GLU A 40 -17.79 14.98 2.50
N ILE A 41 -18.77 15.38 1.68
CA ILE A 41 -19.06 14.75 0.39
C ILE A 41 -17.85 14.87 -0.56
N PHE A 42 -17.22 16.04 -0.62
CA PHE A 42 -16.02 16.24 -1.44
C PHE A 42 -14.86 15.35 -0.98
N LEU A 43 -14.62 15.27 0.33
CA LEU A 43 -13.62 14.37 0.92
C LEU A 43 -13.93 12.89 0.63
N LEU A 44 -15.20 12.49 0.68
CA LEU A 44 -15.63 11.12 0.39
C LEU A 44 -15.34 10.72 -1.06
N ILE A 45 -15.55 11.62 -2.03
CA ILE A 45 -15.25 11.39 -3.45
C ILE A 45 -13.75 11.26 -3.67
N ILE A 46 -12.95 12.15 -3.06
CA ILE A 46 -11.49 12.09 -3.13
C ILE A 46 -10.97 10.80 -2.50
N GLY A 47 -11.46 10.44 -1.32
CA GLY A 47 -11.09 9.20 -0.62
C GLY A 47 -11.37 7.97 -1.49
N LEU A 48 -12.53 7.92 -2.16
CA LEU A 48 -12.86 6.85 -3.09
C LEU A 48 -11.89 6.76 -4.27
N ALA A 49 -11.51 7.91 -4.86
CA ALA A 49 -10.53 7.94 -5.94
C ALA A 49 -9.17 7.41 -5.47
N PHE A 50 -8.70 7.85 -4.29
CA PHE A 50 -7.45 7.37 -3.68
C PHE A 50 -7.53 5.93 -3.18
N TYR A 51 -8.72 5.36 -3.05
CA TYR A 51 -8.90 3.94 -2.74
C TYR A 51 -8.82 3.06 -4.00
N ILE A 52 -9.47 3.46 -5.10
CA ILE A 52 -9.57 2.66 -6.34
C ILE A 52 -8.35 2.87 -7.26
N LEU A 53 -7.76 4.06 -7.34
CA LEU A 53 -6.62 4.31 -8.23
C LEU A 53 -5.37 3.47 -7.90
N PRO A 54 -4.99 3.24 -6.63
CA PRO A 54 -3.86 2.39 -6.29
C PRO A 54 -3.98 0.96 -6.80
N MET A 55 -5.19 0.39 -6.80
CA MET A 55 -5.48 -0.93 -7.35
C MET A 55 -5.01 -1.00 -8.83
N LEU A 56 -5.43 -0.05 -9.66
CA LEU A 56 -5.07 0.02 -11.08
C LEU A 56 -3.56 0.23 -11.28
N LEU A 57 -2.99 1.16 -10.50
CA LEU A 57 -1.57 1.49 -10.56
C LEU A 57 -0.70 0.29 -10.18
N LEU A 58 -1.07 -0.44 -9.13
CA LEU A 58 -0.36 -1.64 -8.67
C LEU A 58 -0.32 -2.70 -9.77
N ASN A 59 -1.46 -2.99 -10.40
CA ASN A 59 -1.48 -4.00 -11.47
C ASN A 59 -0.63 -3.57 -12.68
N PHE A 60 -0.69 -2.30 -13.06
CA PHE A 60 0.13 -1.75 -14.14
C PHE A 60 1.63 -1.87 -13.83
N ILE A 61 2.04 -1.59 -12.59
CA ILE A 61 3.44 -1.74 -12.16
C ILE A 61 3.89 -3.19 -12.30
N LEU A 62 3.10 -4.15 -11.81
CA LEU A 62 3.50 -5.56 -11.80
C LEU A 62 3.57 -6.15 -13.22
N GLN A 63 2.57 -5.87 -14.06
CA GLN A 63 2.53 -6.36 -15.44
C GLN A 63 3.64 -5.75 -16.29
N ARG A 64 3.99 -4.47 -16.09
CA ARG A 64 5.06 -3.81 -16.85
C ARG A 64 6.47 -4.29 -16.48
N ASN A 65 6.65 -4.81 -15.28
CA ASN A 65 7.95 -5.26 -14.77
C ASN A 65 8.09 -6.80 -14.74
N ASP A 66 7.13 -7.53 -15.32
CA ASP A 66 7.06 -9.00 -15.37
C ASP A 66 7.25 -9.65 -14.00
N ILE A 67 6.72 -9.01 -12.94
CA ILE A 67 6.84 -9.51 -11.56
C ILE A 67 5.83 -10.65 -11.31
N THR A 68 4.64 -10.50 -11.90
CA THR A 68 3.50 -11.41 -11.86
C THR A 68 3.06 -11.72 -13.29
N GLU A 69 2.27 -12.77 -13.48
CA GLU A 69 1.68 -13.11 -14.78
C GLU A 69 0.64 -12.05 -15.20
N LYS A 70 0.25 -12.04 -16.48
CA LYS A 70 -0.68 -11.06 -17.08
C LYS A 70 -2.15 -11.30 -16.69
N GLY A 71 -2.41 -11.46 -15.39
CA GLY A 71 -3.72 -11.69 -14.81
C GLY A 71 -4.28 -10.47 -14.08
N SER A 72 -5.47 -10.64 -13.52
CA SER A 72 -6.19 -9.66 -12.68
C SER A 72 -6.23 -10.06 -11.21
N TYR A 73 -5.47 -11.08 -10.79
CA TYR A 73 -5.46 -11.56 -9.41
C TYR A 73 -4.96 -10.50 -8.42
N THR A 74 -4.02 -9.64 -8.84
CA THR A 74 -3.45 -8.57 -8.00
C THR A 74 -4.51 -7.69 -7.42
N ILE A 75 -5.45 -7.31 -8.25
CA ILE A 75 -6.44 -6.32 -7.89
C ILE A 75 -7.57 -6.92 -7.06
N LEU A 76 -7.90 -8.20 -7.27
CA LEU A 76 -8.78 -8.91 -6.35
C LEU A 76 -8.16 -9.02 -4.95
N ILE A 77 -6.90 -9.43 -4.85
CA ILE A 77 -6.24 -9.58 -3.54
C ILE A 77 -6.06 -8.22 -2.86
N TYR A 78 -5.72 -7.17 -3.63
CA TYR A 78 -5.65 -5.82 -3.10
C TYR A 78 -6.99 -5.39 -2.50
N GLY A 79 -8.08 -5.51 -3.25
CA GLY A 79 -9.43 -5.17 -2.77
C GLY A 79 -9.87 -6.00 -1.55
N PHE A 80 -9.50 -7.28 -1.51
CA PHE A 80 -9.71 -8.14 -0.34
C PHE A 80 -8.97 -7.62 0.89
N LEU A 81 -7.64 -7.43 0.78
CA LEU A 81 -6.80 -7.03 1.91
C LEU A 81 -7.18 -5.68 2.46
N THR A 82 -7.53 -4.73 1.58
CA THR A 82 -7.98 -3.42 2.02
C THR A 82 -9.38 -3.48 2.62
N GLY A 83 -10.29 -4.27 2.06
CA GLY A 83 -11.65 -4.44 2.58
C GLY A 83 -11.74 -4.99 4.01
N VAL A 84 -10.71 -5.72 4.47
CA VAL A 84 -10.61 -6.21 5.86
C VAL A 84 -10.33 -5.07 6.86
N LEU A 85 -9.99 -3.86 6.38
CA LEU A 85 -9.56 -2.72 7.19
C LEU A 85 -10.57 -1.55 7.16
N PRO A 86 -11.76 -1.68 7.77
CA PRO A 86 -12.81 -0.66 7.69
C PRO A 86 -12.36 0.71 8.22
N HIS A 87 -11.59 0.75 9.31
CA HIS A 87 -11.08 1.99 9.88
C HIS A 87 -10.15 2.73 8.90
N ALA A 88 -9.28 2.00 8.20
CA ALA A 88 -8.37 2.57 7.22
C ALA A 88 -9.10 3.16 6.01
N LEU A 89 -10.21 2.54 5.59
CA LEU A 89 -11.02 3.04 4.47
C LEU A 89 -11.67 4.39 4.78
N THR A 90 -11.97 4.65 6.05
CA THR A 90 -12.60 5.91 6.47
C THR A 90 -11.61 7.02 6.80
N ASP A 91 -10.30 6.75 6.71
CA ASP A 91 -9.24 7.69 6.99
C ASP A 91 -8.58 8.14 5.68
N ILE A 92 -8.96 9.35 5.24
CA ILE A 92 -8.46 9.91 3.99
C ILE A 92 -6.95 10.14 4.01
N ASN A 93 -6.36 10.44 5.17
CA ASN A 93 -4.94 10.72 5.29
C ASN A 93 -4.12 9.45 5.01
N VAL A 94 -4.58 8.32 5.53
CA VAL A 94 -3.95 7.01 5.29
C VAL A 94 -4.12 6.57 3.84
N LEU A 95 -5.30 6.78 3.24
CA LEU A 95 -5.52 6.50 1.82
C LEU A 95 -4.60 7.34 0.93
N LEU A 96 -4.52 8.65 1.18
CA LEU A 96 -3.61 9.57 0.46
C LEU A 96 -2.15 9.12 0.60
N ALA A 97 -1.69 8.87 1.83
CA ALA A 97 -0.33 8.44 2.11
C ALA A 97 0.01 7.14 1.37
N SER A 98 -0.88 6.14 1.42
CA SER A 98 -0.69 4.85 0.76
C SER A 98 -0.58 4.99 -0.76
N GLY A 99 -1.39 5.85 -1.38
CA GLY A 99 -1.35 6.15 -2.80
C GLY A 99 -0.02 6.78 -3.21
N PHE A 100 0.46 7.77 -2.44
CA PHE A 100 1.76 8.40 -2.70
C PHE A 100 2.94 7.44 -2.49
N ILE A 101 2.90 6.57 -1.47
CA ILE A 101 3.91 5.54 -1.27
C ILE A 101 3.94 4.58 -2.46
N LEU A 102 2.78 4.18 -3.01
CA LEU A 102 2.73 3.32 -4.20
C LEU A 102 3.36 4.01 -5.43
N VAL A 103 3.12 5.30 -5.61
CA VAL A 103 3.77 6.09 -6.68
C VAL A 103 5.29 6.17 -6.44
N GLY A 104 5.73 6.34 -5.20
CA GLY A 104 7.14 6.30 -4.83
C GLY A 104 7.77 4.93 -5.15
N PHE A 105 7.13 3.86 -4.72
CA PHE A 105 7.55 2.47 -4.98
C PHE A 105 7.67 2.16 -6.48
N ARG A 106 6.74 2.65 -7.31
CA ARG A 106 6.85 2.57 -8.77
C ARG A 106 8.16 3.16 -9.28
N ASN A 107 8.51 4.35 -8.81
CA ASN A 107 9.73 5.04 -9.24
C ASN A 107 10.98 4.26 -8.80
N VAL A 108 10.96 3.67 -7.60
CA VAL A 108 12.03 2.80 -7.11
C VAL A 108 12.19 1.54 -7.97
N ILE A 109 11.10 0.84 -8.33
CA ILE A 109 11.18 -0.33 -9.22
C ILE A 109 11.77 0.05 -10.59
N ARG A 110 11.41 1.23 -11.12
CA ARG A 110 11.90 1.72 -12.41
C ARG A 110 13.40 2.00 -12.43
N LEU A 111 14.08 2.04 -11.30
CA LEU A 111 15.55 2.17 -11.23
C LEU A 111 16.25 1.00 -11.93
N ARG A 112 15.62 -0.18 -11.96
CA ARG A 112 16.12 -1.37 -12.68
C ARG A 112 16.49 -1.10 -14.13
N ASN A 113 15.80 -0.18 -14.80
CA ASN A 113 16.02 0.09 -16.22
C ASN A 113 17.13 1.12 -16.49
N GLU A 114 17.87 1.55 -15.45
CA GLU A 114 19.08 2.41 -15.47
C GLU A 114 19.00 3.77 -16.20
N LYS A 115 17.84 4.13 -16.78
CA LYS A 115 17.61 5.46 -17.36
C LYS A 115 17.20 6.45 -16.28
N GLU A 116 17.76 7.66 -16.30
CA GLU A 116 17.34 8.79 -15.44
C GLU A 116 17.27 8.44 -13.94
N ILE A 117 18.27 7.71 -13.44
CA ILE A 117 18.32 7.21 -12.05
C ILE A 117 18.08 8.33 -11.03
N LYS A 118 18.78 9.46 -11.18
CA LYS A 118 18.67 10.62 -10.28
C LYS A 118 17.25 11.19 -10.20
N ALA A 119 16.60 11.36 -11.35
CA ALA A 119 15.24 11.90 -11.42
C ALA A 119 14.22 10.93 -10.78
N LYS A 120 14.40 9.62 -10.98
CA LYS A 120 13.55 8.60 -10.35
C LYS A 120 13.70 8.56 -8.84
N ILE A 121 14.93 8.66 -8.32
CA ILE A 121 15.20 8.73 -6.88
C ILE A 121 14.53 9.98 -6.30
N LEU A 122 14.74 11.14 -6.94
CA LEU A 122 14.14 12.40 -6.50
C LEU A 122 12.61 12.30 -6.47
N ASN A 123 11.99 11.82 -7.55
CA ASN A 123 10.55 11.63 -7.63
C ASN A 123 10.02 10.66 -6.56
N ALA A 124 10.76 9.58 -6.27
CA ALA A 124 10.38 8.65 -5.20
C ALA A 124 10.39 9.34 -3.83
N SER A 125 11.46 10.09 -3.52
CA SER A 125 11.59 10.82 -2.26
C SER A 125 10.56 11.95 -2.11
N LEU A 126 10.23 12.67 -3.18
CA LEU A 126 9.18 13.70 -3.16
C LEU A 126 7.82 13.07 -2.84
N CYS A 127 7.47 11.94 -3.46
CA CYS A 127 6.21 11.25 -3.16
C CYS A 127 6.16 10.74 -1.71
N ILE A 128 7.26 10.21 -1.18
CA ILE A 128 7.30 9.76 0.23
C ILE A 128 7.23 10.96 1.19
N GLY A 129 7.86 12.08 0.86
CA GLY A 129 7.72 13.34 1.61
C GLY A 129 6.27 13.84 1.64
N LEU A 130 5.55 13.77 0.52
CA LEU A 130 4.13 14.09 0.47
C LEU A 130 3.30 13.11 1.31
N ALA A 131 3.62 11.81 1.26
CA ALA A 131 2.97 10.82 2.10
C ALA A 131 3.18 11.11 3.60
N SER A 132 4.38 11.55 3.99
CA SER A 132 4.69 11.90 5.38
C SER A 132 4.03 13.18 5.88
N LEU A 133 3.48 14.03 5.00
CA LEU A 133 2.62 15.16 5.40
C LEU A 133 1.17 14.72 5.65
N ALA A 134 0.71 13.67 4.97
CA ALA A 134 -0.61 13.09 5.22
C ALA A 134 -0.58 12.20 6.47
N TYR A 135 0.41 11.32 6.58
CA TYR A 135 0.57 10.42 7.71
C TYR A 135 2.04 10.35 8.13
N PHE A 136 2.36 10.87 9.33
CA PHE A 136 3.73 11.12 9.79
C PHE A 136 4.67 9.91 9.62
N TRP A 137 4.26 8.73 10.08
CA TRP A 137 5.11 7.52 10.03
C TRP A 137 5.38 6.99 8.62
N SER A 138 4.68 7.47 7.59
CA SER A 138 5.02 7.17 6.19
C SER A 138 6.43 7.60 5.80
N ILE A 139 7.07 8.51 6.54
CA ILE A 139 8.46 8.92 6.31
C ILE A 139 9.43 7.73 6.35
N ALA A 140 9.12 6.68 7.11
CA ALA A 140 9.95 5.47 7.20
C ALA A 140 10.16 4.78 5.84
N PHE A 141 9.24 4.98 4.87
CA PHE A 141 9.42 4.48 3.51
C PHE A 141 10.58 5.12 2.75
N ILE A 142 11.22 6.17 3.27
CA ILE A 142 12.45 6.71 2.66
C ILE A 142 13.57 5.66 2.66
N VAL A 143 13.59 4.76 3.66
CA VAL A 143 14.50 3.61 3.72
C VAL A 143 14.36 2.74 2.48
N LEU A 144 13.14 2.61 1.93
CA LEU A 144 12.90 1.85 0.71
C LEU A 144 13.61 2.45 -0.51
N VAL A 145 13.73 3.78 -0.57
CA VAL A 145 14.47 4.48 -1.63
C VAL A 145 15.95 4.17 -1.52
N TYR A 146 16.52 4.22 -0.31
CA TYR A 146 17.91 3.82 -0.07
C TYR A 146 18.19 2.37 -0.43
N VAL A 147 17.29 1.45 -0.06
CA VAL A 147 17.38 0.05 -0.45
C VAL A 147 17.35 -0.10 -1.97
N GLY A 148 16.53 0.69 -2.66
CA GLY A 148 16.51 0.77 -4.13
C GLY A 148 17.85 1.23 -4.71
N VAL A 149 18.44 2.31 -4.17
CA VAL A 149 19.77 2.80 -4.59
C VAL A 149 20.84 1.73 -4.35
N LEU A 150 20.83 1.07 -3.19
CA LEU A 150 21.78 0.01 -2.85
C LEU A 150 21.74 -1.15 -3.85
N TYR A 151 20.55 -1.56 -4.29
CA TYR A 151 20.40 -2.71 -5.19
C TYR A 151 20.60 -2.38 -6.67
N PHE A 152 20.25 -1.17 -7.11
CA PHE A 152 20.27 -0.82 -8.53
C PHE A 152 21.43 0.09 -8.95
N ASP A 153 21.96 0.92 -8.05
CA ASP A 153 23.08 1.82 -8.37
C ASP A 153 23.89 2.22 -7.12
N SER A 154 24.57 1.25 -6.50
CA SER A 154 25.32 1.45 -5.25
C SER A 154 26.59 2.30 -5.43
N LYS A 155 27.20 2.29 -6.62
CA LYS A 155 28.52 2.87 -6.87
C LYS A 155 28.51 4.41 -6.88
N ASN A 156 27.38 5.02 -7.21
CA ASN A 156 27.26 6.46 -7.34
C ASN A 156 26.90 7.14 -6.01
N TYR A 157 27.90 7.63 -5.26
CA TYR A 157 27.70 8.32 -3.98
C TYR A 157 26.70 9.48 -4.05
N ARG A 158 26.62 10.18 -5.19
CA ARG A 158 25.69 11.31 -5.40
C ARG A 158 24.23 10.90 -5.23
N ASN A 159 23.90 9.65 -5.57
CA ASN A 159 22.54 9.14 -5.50
C ASN A 159 22.06 8.92 -4.05
N TRP A 160 22.98 8.79 -3.10
CA TRP A 160 22.66 8.60 -1.69
C TRP A 160 22.18 9.90 -1.02
N ILE A 161 22.54 11.07 -1.57
CA ILE A 161 22.13 12.37 -1.00
C ILE A 161 20.73 12.78 -1.50
N ILE A 162 20.35 12.32 -2.70
CA ILE A 162 19.09 12.72 -3.37
C ILE A 162 17.83 12.46 -2.52
N PRO A 163 17.67 11.31 -1.83
CA PRO A 163 16.48 11.06 -1.02
C PRO A 163 16.27 12.12 0.07
N ILE A 164 17.36 12.57 0.72
CA ILE A 164 17.32 13.62 1.75
C ILE A 164 16.84 14.94 1.13
N ILE A 165 17.42 15.31 -0.03
CA ILE A 165 17.05 16.54 -0.74
C ILE A 165 15.57 16.53 -1.11
N GLY A 166 15.04 15.39 -1.59
CA GLY A 166 13.63 15.28 -1.95
C GLY A 166 12.70 15.48 -0.76
N VAL A 167 12.98 14.86 0.38
CA VAL A 167 12.19 15.04 1.61
C VAL A 167 12.26 16.49 2.09
N LEU A 168 13.46 17.07 2.17
CA LEU A 168 13.65 18.47 2.57
C LEU A 168 12.87 19.44 1.67
N THR A 169 12.86 19.18 0.37
CA THR A 169 12.12 20.01 -0.60
C THR A 169 10.63 20.05 -0.26
N ILE A 170 10.01 18.91 0.08
CA ILE A 170 8.60 18.87 0.46
C ILE A 170 8.34 19.64 1.76
N TYR A 171 9.19 19.49 2.77
CA TYR A 171 9.03 20.24 4.02
C TYR A 171 9.25 21.74 3.83
N LEU A 172 10.16 22.15 2.94
CA LEU A 172 10.33 23.55 2.56
C LEU A 172 9.06 24.09 1.89
N PHE A 173 8.48 23.35 0.93
CA PHE A 173 7.20 23.74 0.32
C PHE A 173 6.06 23.79 1.33
N ALA A 174 6.00 22.87 2.28
CA ALA A 174 5.01 22.89 3.35
C ALA A 174 5.12 24.17 4.19
N ASN A 175 6.33 24.58 4.56
CA ASN A 175 6.56 25.84 5.27
C ASN A 175 6.18 27.06 4.43
N CYS A 176 6.55 27.10 3.14
CA CYS A 176 6.15 28.19 2.26
C CYS A 176 4.63 28.30 2.18
N PHE A 177 3.93 27.16 2.10
CA PHE A 177 2.47 27.12 2.09
C PHE A 177 1.88 27.63 3.41
N THR A 178 2.36 27.17 4.57
CA THR A 178 1.81 27.63 5.85
C THR A 178 2.07 29.10 6.10
N LEU A 179 3.23 29.61 5.71
CA LEU A 179 3.58 31.02 5.85
C LEU A 179 2.69 31.90 4.96
N LEU A 180 2.37 31.46 3.73
CA LEU A 180 1.50 32.22 2.83
C LEU A 180 0.03 32.25 3.25
N PHE A 181 -0.50 31.16 3.81
CA PHE A 181 -1.94 31.04 4.11
C PHE A 181 -2.30 31.27 5.57
N TYR A 182 -1.39 30.98 6.49
CA TYR A 182 -1.62 30.98 7.94
C TYR A 182 -0.63 31.87 8.71
N ASP A 183 0.24 32.61 8.00
CA ASP A 183 1.23 33.55 8.55
C ASP A 183 2.07 32.96 9.69
N SER A 184 2.32 31.64 9.62
CA SER A 184 3.02 30.88 10.65
C SER A 184 3.92 29.80 10.02
N PHE A 185 5.03 29.52 10.70
CA PHE A 185 5.89 28.40 10.33
C PHE A 185 5.17 27.08 10.60
N TYR A 186 5.55 26.04 9.85
CA TYR A 186 4.99 24.71 10.05
C TYR A 186 5.37 24.20 11.45
N ASN A 187 4.37 24.00 12.32
CA ASN A 187 4.58 23.53 13.69
C ASN A 187 4.97 22.04 13.69
N TYR A 188 6.28 21.77 13.70
CA TYR A 188 6.79 20.40 13.78
C TYR A 188 6.37 19.70 15.08
N SER A 189 6.32 20.41 16.21
CA SER A 189 6.06 19.81 17.53
C SER A 189 4.66 19.24 17.71
N GLU A 190 3.66 19.81 17.04
CA GLU A 190 2.27 19.32 17.09
C GLU A 190 2.04 18.16 16.12
N TYR A 191 2.87 18.06 15.07
CA TYR A 191 2.81 17.01 14.07
C TYR A 191 3.68 15.79 14.39
N LEU A 192 4.67 15.94 15.28
CA LEU A 192 5.50 14.84 15.75
C LEU A 192 4.67 13.88 16.60
N ASP A 193 4.28 12.78 15.96
CA ASP A 193 3.53 11.73 16.62
C ASP A 193 4.48 10.87 17.46
N VAL A 194 4.30 10.88 18.78
CA VAL A 194 5.20 10.18 19.72
C VAL A 194 4.98 8.67 19.59
N ALA A 195 6.05 7.91 19.35
CA ALA A 195 5.97 6.46 19.25
C ALA A 195 5.33 5.84 20.50
N SER A 196 4.36 4.93 20.32
CA SER A 196 3.73 4.22 21.43
C SER A 196 3.80 2.70 21.22
N LEU A 197 4.31 1.98 22.22
CA LEU A 197 4.41 0.52 22.22
C LEU A 197 3.24 -0.16 22.96
N SER A 198 2.22 0.59 23.38
CA SER A 198 1.03 0.04 24.04
C SER A 198 0.10 -0.65 23.05
N PHE A 199 -0.13 -1.96 23.15
CA PHE A 199 -1.03 -2.70 22.23
C PHE A 199 -2.48 -2.80 22.71
N GLN A 200 -2.85 -2.07 23.77
CA GLN A 200 -4.17 -2.18 24.39
C GLN A 200 -5.32 -1.80 23.45
N ASN A 201 -5.12 -0.83 22.56
CA ASN A 201 -6.14 -0.39 21.60
C ASN A 201 -6.55 -1.50 20.63
N TYR A 202 -5.63 -2.42 20.29
CA TYR A 202 -5.96 -3.54 19.41
C TYR A 202 -6.93 -4.55 20.02
N LEU A 203 -7.18 -4.53 21.34
CA LEU A 203 -8.03 -5.52 22.03
C LEU A 203 -9.53 -5.36 21.75
N VAL A 204 -9.94 -4.34 20.98
CA VAL A 204 -11.32 -4.23 20.48
C VAL A 204 -11.59 -5.36 19.48
N LYS A 205 -12.73 -6.05 19.62
CA LYS A 205 -13.05 -7.28 18.86
C LYS A 205 -12.86 -7.14 17.34
N ASP A 206 -13.38 -6.07 16.74
CA ASP A 206 -13.29 -5.82 15.29
C ASP A 206 -11.83 -5.65 14.85
N GLN A 207 -11.01 -4.96 15.65
CA GLN A 207 -9.62 -4.68 15.34
C GLN A 207 -8.72 -5.92 15.51
N LEU A 208 -8.97 -6.75 16.53
CA LEU A 208 -8.29 -8.02 16.73
C LEU A 208 -8.48 -8.96 15.53
N PHE A 209 -9.70 -9.04 14.99
CA PHE A 209 -9.97 -9.95 13.88
C PHE A 209 -9.29 -9.49 12.59
N SER A 210 -9.36 -8.19 12.26
CA SER A 210 -8.64 -7.62 11.12
C SER A 210 -7.13 -7.86 11.22
N LEU A 211 -6.55 -7.64 12.40
CA LEU A 211 -5.12 -7.88 12.66
C LEU A 211 -4.76 -9.37 12.54
N GLY A 212 -5.59 -10.26 13.10
CA GLY A 212 -5.40 -11.70 13.04
C GLY A 212 -5.43 -12.23 11.61
N THR A 213 -6.41 -11.79 10.82
CA THR A 213 -6.54 -12.14 9.40
C THR A 213 -5.29 -11.71 8.62
N LEU A 214 -4.86 -10.47 8.81
CA LEU A 214 -3.67 -9.94 8.12
C LEU A 214 -2.39 -10.64 8.56
N SER A 215 -2.23 -10.96 9.85
CA SER A 215 -1.09 -11.70 10.36
C SER A 215 -0.97 -13.10 9.71
N ILE A 216 -2.10 -13.82 9.60
CA ILE A 216 -2.16 -15.11 8.91
C ILE A 216 -1.78 -14.94 7.43
N CYS A 217 -2.33 -13.93 6.76
CA CYS A 217 -1.97 -13.63 5.37
C CYS A 217 -0.48 -13.30 5.21
N ILE A 218 0.13 -12.56 6.15
CA ILE A 218 1.56 -12.23 6.13
C ILE A 218 2.37 -13.51 6.19
N LEU A 219 2.15 -14.35 7.21
CA LEU A 219 2.91 -15.58 7.40
C LEU A 219 2.75 -16.52 6.20
N PHE A 220 1.51 -16.70 5.73
CA PHE A 220 1.21 -17.62 4.64
C PHE A 220 1.78 -17.14 3.29
N PHE A 221 1.50 -15.89 2.89
CA PHE A 221 1.99 -15.37 1.61
C PHE A 221 3.51 -15.19 1.60
N LEU A 222 4.11 -14.76 2.71
CA LEU A 222 5.56 -14.62 2.81
C LEU A 222 6.28 -15.96 2.71
N ALA A 223 5.80 -16.99 3.41
CA ALA A 223 6.38 -18.34 3.35
C ALA A 223 6.38 -18.89 1.91
N LEU A 224 5.25 -18.78 1.22
CA LEU A 224 5.12 -19.22 -0.18
C LEU A 224 5.97 -18.38 -1.13
N TYR A 225 6.04 -17.08 -0.90
CA TYR A 225 6.84 -16.17 -1.70
C TYR A 225 8.34 -16.50 -1.61
N LEU A 226 8.84 -16.84 -0.42
CA LEU A 226 10.23 -17.27 -0.20
C LEU A 226 10.54 -18.60 -0.92
N ILE A 227 9.61 -19.56 -0.93
CA ILE A 227 9.77 -20.82 -1.67
C ILE A 227 9.92 -20.51 -3.17
N LYS A 228 9.06 -19.66 -3.74
CA LYS A 228 9.10 -19.27 -5.16
C LYS A 228 10.31 -18.39 -5.50
N TYR A 229 10.80 -17.60 -4.55
CA TYR A 229 11.98 -16.73 -4.70
C TYR A 229 13.23 -17.51 -5.13
N SER A 230 13.43 -18.73 -4.59
CA SER A 230 14.57 -19.59 -4.93
C SER A 230 14.64 -19.96 -6.42
N ARG A 231 13.47 -20.02 -7.08
CA ARG A 231 13.31 -20.50 -8.47
C ARG A 231 13.32 -19.39 -9.52
N LYS A 232 13.33 -18.11 -9.12
CA LYS A 232 13.28 -16.96 -10.04
C LYS A 232 14.68 -16.57 -10.56
N ALA A 233 14.72 -16.09 -11.81
CA ALA A 233 15.93 -15.63 -12.50
C ALA A 233 16.65 -14.50 -11.72
N ALA A 234 17.98 -14.47 -11.82
CA ALA A 234 18.84 -13.53 -11.07
C ALA A 234 18.43 -12.06 -11.24
N ASN A 235 17.99 -11.67 -12.43
CA ASN A 235 17.64 -10.28 -12.76
C ASN A 235 16.35 -9.77 -12.07
N ILE A 236 15.51 -10.67 -11.56
CA ILE A 236 14.26 -10.32 -10.85
C ILE A 236 14.49 -10.29 -9.33
N LYS A 237 15.53 -10.98 -8.83
CA LYS A 237 15.83 -11.08 -7.38
C LYS A 237 15.95 -9.73 -6.67
N PRO A 238 16.58 -8.67 -7.23
CA PRO A 238 16.63 -7.35 -6.59
C PRO A 238 15.25 -6.76 -6.32
N VAL A 239 14.32 -6.89 -7.28
CA VAL A 239 12.94 -6.40 -7.15
C VAL A 239 12.17 -7.18 -6.09
N LEU A 240 12.37 -8.50 -6.00
CA LEU A 240 11.72 -9.34 -4.97
C LEU A 240 12.23 -8.98 -3.57
N ARG A 241 13.54 -8.74 -3.40
CA ARG A 241 14.09 -8.25 -2.13
C ARG A 241 13.52 -6.89 -1.75
N LEU A 242 13.26 -6.04 -2.73
CA LEU A 242 12.64 -4.74 -2.52
C LEU A 242 11.20 -4.87 -2.01
N ILE A 243 10.42 -5.82 -2.54
CA ILE A 243 9.07 -6.14 -2.05
C ILE A 243 9.13 -6.66 -0.59
N ILE A 244 10.11 -7.49 -0.25
CA ILE A 244 10.32 -7.95 1.13
C ILE A 244 10.72 -6.78 2.03
N ALA A 245 11.62 -5.89 1.59
CA ALA A 245 12.00 -4.71 2.33
C ALA A 245 10.82 -3.76 2.58
N TYR A 246 9.94 -3.59 1.58
CA TYR A 246 8.68 -2.87 1.75
C TYR A 246 7.87 -3.50 2.89
N LEU A 247 7.66 -4.82 2.86
CA LEU A 247 6.88 -5.52 3.89
C LEU A 247 7.47 -5.29 5.28
N VAL A 248 8.78 -5.41 5.45
CA VAL A 248 9.46 -5.19 6.74
C VAL A 248 9.25 -3.76 7.25
N ILE A 249 9.37 -2.76 6.37
CA ILE A 249 9.12 -1.36 6.74
C ILE A 249 7.67 -1.15 7.16
N ALA A 250 6.72 -1.71 6.41
CA ALA A 250 5.30 -1.60 6.71
C ALA A 250 4.93 -2.28 8.04
N VAL A 251 5.54 -3.43 8.37
CA VAL A 251 5.40 -4.07 9.69
C VAL A 251 6.00 -3.18 10.78
N GLY A 252 7.17 -2.59 10.54
CA GLY A 252 7.81 -1.65 11.47
C GLY A 252 6.91 -0.46 11.80
N ILE A 253 6.26 0.14 10.79
CA ILE A 253 5.29 1.23 10.98
C ILE A 253 4.11 0.76 11.84
N ALA A 254 3.55 -0.42 11.56
CA ALA A 254 2.44 -0.97 12.34
C ALA A 254 2.78 -1.20 13.83
N VAL A 255 4.06 -1.44 14.15
CA VAL A 255 4.54 -1.62 15.54
C VAL A 255 4.75 -0.29 16.25
N ILE A 256 5.27 0.72 15.54
CA ILE A 256 5.73 1.99 16.14
C ILE A 256 4.60 3.03 16.22
N ALA A 257 3.65 2.99 15.29
CA ALA A 257 2.56 3.94 15.21
C ALA A 257 1.71 3.98 16.50
N PRO A 258 1.30 5.18 16.98
CA PRO A 258 0.71 5.31 18.30
C PRO A 258 -0.80 5.14 18.36
N ALA A 259 -1.53 5.51 17.30
CA ALA A 259 -2.99 5.48 17.31
C ALA A 259 -3.54 4.05 17.29
N LYS A 260 -2.81 3.08 16.69
CA LYS A 260 -3.10 1.63 16.73
C LYS A 260 -4.55 1.27 16.41
N ASN A 261 -5.17 2.04 15.53
CA ASN A 261 -6.56 1.87 15.08
C ASN A 261 -6.66 0.97 13.84
N THR A 262 -5.66 0.11 13.62
CA THR A 262 -5.51 -0.76 12.43
C THR A 262 -5.27 -0.01 11.10
N SER A 263 -5.48 1.31 11.03
CA SER A 263 -5.19 2.12 9.83
C SER A 263 -3.73 2.04 9.39
N GLU A 264 -2.80 1.98 10.34
CA GLU A 264 -1.36 1.84 10.09
C GLU A 264 -1.00 0.57 9.30
N VAL A 265 -1.82 -0.47 9.46
CA VAL A 265 -1.64 -1.78 8.82
C VAL A 265 -2.00 -1.70 7.34
N PHE A 266 -2.68 -0.64 6.88
CA PHE A 266 -3.05 -0.46 5.48
C PHE A 266 -1.84 -0.45 4.53
N PHE A 267 -0.69 0.04 4.99
CA PHE A 267 0.53 0.03 4.16
C PHE A 267 1.00 -1.40 3.82
N LEU A 268 0.61 -2.41 4.61
CA LEU A 268 0.91 -3.82 4.35
C LEU A 268 0.13 -4.38 3.16
N CYS A 269 -1.02 -3.82 2.79
CA CYS A 269 -1.86 -4.34 1.72
C CYS A 269 -1.13 -4.40 0.37
N ILE A 270 -0.26 -3.42 0.06
CA ILE A 270 0.50 -3.38 -1.20
C ILE A 270 1.45 -4.59 -1.34
N PRO A 271 2.45 -4.81 -0.46
CA PRO A 271 3.38 -5.92 -0.60
C PRO A 271 2.68 -7.28 -0.48
N LEU A 272 1.68 -7.39 0.41
CA LEU A 272 0.89 -8.62 0.54
C LEU A 272 0.09 -8.94 -0.72
N ALA A 273 -0.49 -7.95 -1.40
CA ALA A 273 -1.17 -8.17 -2.67
C ALA A 273 -0.23 -8.74 -3.72
N ILE A 274 1.02 -8.23 -3.79
CA ILE A 274 2.05 -8.74 -4.69
C ILE A 274 2.47 -10.16 -4.32
N MET A 275 2.60 -10.48 -3.03
CA MET A 275 2.97 -11.84 -2.61
C MET A 275 1.81 -12.83 -2.83
N GLY A 276 0.58 -12.45 -2.49
CA GLY A 276 -0.62 -13.27 -2.63
C GLY A 276 -0.95 -13.62 -4.09
N THR A 277 -0.65 -12.74 -5.05
CA THR A 277 -0.83 -13.09 -6.47
C THR A 277 0.07 -14.21 -6.90
N THR A 278 1.32 -14.20 -6.43
CA THR A 278 2.26 -15.26 -6.79
C THR A 278 1.79 -16.63 -6.31
N TYR A 279 0.98 -16.69 -5.25
CA TYR A 279 0.29 -17.88 -4.78
C TYR A 279 -0.86 -18.29 -5.72
N LEU A 280 -1.78 -17.38 -6.08
CA LEU A 280 -2.88 -17.72 -6.99
C LEU A 280 -2.41 -18.14 -8.39
N GLU A 281 -1.25 -17.65 -8.82
CA GLU A 281 -0.57 -18.04 -10.05
C GLU A 281 0.09 -19.43 -9.97
N MET A 282 0.29 -20.03 -8.79
CA MET A 282 0.87 -21.38 -8.72
C MET A 282 -0.05 -22.41 -9.38
N ASN A 283 0.54 -23.40 -10.05
CA ASN A 283 -0.21 -24.52 -10.62
C ASN A 283 -0.62 -25.47 -9.50
N TYR A 284 -1.86 -25.33 -9.02
CA TYR A 284 -2.51 -26.22 -8.06
C TYR A 284 -3.98 -26.46 -8.45
N ASN A 285 -4.64 -27.40 -7.78
CA ASN A 285 -5.99 -27.88 -8.09
C ASN A 285 -7.00 -26.74 -8.34
N MET A 286 -7.76 -26.85 -9.43
CA MET A 286 -8.72 -25.82 -9.86
C MET A 286 -9.79 -25.53 -8.80
N LEU A 287 -10.27 -26.56 -8.09
CA LEU A 287 -11.25 -26.42 -7.00
C LEU A 287 -10.71 -25.58 -5.85
N ALA A 288 -9.46 -25.81 -5.44
CA ALA A 288 -8.84 -25.04 -4.37
C ALA A 288 -8.65 -23.56 -4.77
N LYS A 289 -8.35 -23.28 -6.05
CA LYS A 289 -8.29 -21.89 -6.56
C LYS A 289 -9.62 -21.19 -6.43
N GLU A 290 -10.71 -21.88 -6.77
CA GLU A 290 -12.05 -21.30 -6.68
C GLU A 290 -12.49 -21.05 -5.24
N ILE A 291 -12.24 -22.01 -4.34
CA ILE A 291 -12.54 -21.85 -2.91
C ILE A 291 -11.81 -20.62 -2.36
N ASN A 292 -10.51 -20.47 -2.64
CA ASN A 292 -9.75 -19.31 -2.18
C ASN A 292 -10.31 -17.97 -2.71
N ILE A 293 -10.70 -17.92 -3.99
CA ILE A 293 -11.27 -16.69 -4.57
C ILE A 293 -12.60 -16.33 -3.90
N TRP A 294 -13.45 -17.32 -3.60
CA TRP A 294 -14.69 -17.10 -2.86
C TRP A 294 -14.44 -16.61 -1.43
N VAL A 295 -13.47 -17.22 -0.75
CA VAL A 295 -13.05 -16.82 0.60
C VAL A 295 -12.58 -15.36 0.61
N PHE A 296 -11.74 -14.97 -0.35
CA PHE A 296 -11.28 -13.59 -0.48
C PHE A 296 -12.40 -12.60 -0.80
N LEU A 297 -13.45 -13.02 -1.51
CA LEU A 297 -14.57 -12.13 -1.82
C LEU A 297 -15.49 -11.92 -0.59
N LEU A 298 -15.75 -12.97 0.18
CA LEU A 298 -16.74 -12.98 1.26
C LEU A 298 -16.22 -12.46 2.61
N ILE A 299 -14.95 -12.73 2.97
CA ILE A 299 -14.40 -12.32 4.28
C ILE A 299 -14.58 -10.81 4.54
N PRO A 300 -14.26 -9.89 3.61
CA PRO A 300 -14.42 -8.46 3.86
C PRO A 300 -15.86 -8.04 4.13
N PHE A 301 -16.84 -8.67 3.46
CA PHE A 301 -18.26 -8.41 3.75
C PHE A 301 -18.63 -8.85 5.16
N THR A 302 -18.14 -10.01 5.61
CA THR A 302 -18.40 -10.45 6.99
C THR A 302 -17.80 -9.51 8.03
N MET A 303 -16.64 -8.90 7.75
CA MET A 303 -15.99 -7.93 8.63
C MET A 303 -16.66 -6.57 8.67
N LEU A 304 -17.29 -6.17 7.56
CA LEU A 304 -17.93 -4.87 7.45
C LEU A 304 -19.38 -4.89 7.97
N LEU A 305 -20.05 -6.03 7.88
CA LEU A 305 -21.46 -6.19 8.27
C LEU A 305 -21.66 -6.67 9.71
N PHE A 306 -20.72 -7.45 10.25
CA PHE A 306 -20.75 -7.93 11.64
C PHE A 306 -19.72 -7.20 12.51
#